data_AF-A0A7V9ZGK0-F1
#
_entry.id   AF-A0A7V9ZGK0-F1
#
_cell.length_a   1.000
_cell.length_b   1.000
_cell.length_c   1.000
_cell.angle_alpha   90.00
_cell.angle_beta   90.00
_cell.angle_gamma   90.00
#
_symmetry.space_group_name_H-M   'P 1'
#
loop_
_entity.id
_entity.type
_entity.pdbx_description
1 polymer ?
#
loop_
_entity_poly.entity_id
_entity_poly.type
_entity_poly.pdbx_seq_one_letter_code
_entity_poly.pdbx_strand_id
1 'polypeptide(L)'
;PTYSLGALLLDPRDPARVIGRSREPVLQPEAEYERNGFFGGVVFTCGLVVDGDVVRIYYGAADGVTAVADVSLRGILAGLA
;
A
#
# COMPACT_ATOMS: atom_id res chain seq x y z
N PRO A 1 16.29 -6.39 2.79
CA PRO A 1 15.52 -5.13 2.93
C PRO A 1 14.15 -5.36 2.30
N THR A 2 13.08 -4.81 2.88
CA THR A 2 11.71 -5.07 2.44
C THR A 2 11.12 -3.80 1.87
N TYR A 3 10.47 -3.89 0.71
CA TYR A 3 9.69 -2.79 0.14
C TYR A 3 8.21 -3.01 0.45
N SER A 4 7.63 -2.12 1.24
CA SER A 4 6.25 -2.18 1.72
C SER A 4 5.51 -0.88 1.42
N LEU A 5 4.19 -0.95 1.31
CA LEU A 5 3.32 0.21 1.10
C LEU A 5 2.91 0.84 2.43
N GLY A 6 3.11 2.14 2.57
CA GLY A 6 2.51 2.96 3.64
C GLY A 6 1.48 3.95 3.10
N ALA A 7 0.87 4.72 3.99
CA ALA A 7 -0.09 5.76 3.63
C ALA A 7 0.21 7.11 4.30
N LEU A 8 -0.15 8.19 3.60
CA LEU A 8 -0.11 9.57 4.09
C LEU A 8 -1.49 10.20 3.92
N LEU A 9 -1.89 11.01 4.89
CA LEU A 9 -3.01 11.95 4.78
C LEU A 9 -2.43 13.36 4.63
N LEU A 10 -2.87 14.07 3.59
CA LEU A 10 -2.38 15.40 3.25
C LEU A 10 -3.48 16.44 3.53
N ASP A 11 -3.10 17.69 3.85
CA ASP A 11 -4.09 18.76 4.01
C ASP A 11 -4.77 19.05 2.66
N PRO A 12 -6.11 19.08 2.59
CA PRO A 12 -6.83 19.30 1.33
C PRO A 12 -6.64 20.70 0.74
N ARG A 13 -6.16 21.67 1.53
CA ARG A 13 -5.87 23.06 1.09
C ARG A 13 -4.39 23.28 0.78
N ASP A 14 -3.50 22.46 1.37
CA ASP A 14 -2.06 22.52 1.16
C ASP A 14 -1.45 21.10 1.17
N PRO A 15 -1.35 20.42 0.01
CA PRO A 15 -0.93 19.02 -0.06
C PRO A 15 0.55 18.81 0.28
N ALA A 16 1.36 19.86 0.38
CA ALA A 16 2.73 19.75 0.89
C ALA A 16 2.75 19.43 2.39
N ARG A 17 1.64 19.66 3.09
CA ARG A 17 1.50 19.42 4.52
C ARG A 17 0.92 18.04 4.80
N VAL A 18 1.75 17.17 5.37
CA VAL A 18 1.32 15.86 5.90
C VAL A 18 0.59 16.08 7.23
N ILE A 19 -0.66 15.64 7.31
CA ILE A 19 -1.52 15.74 8.52
C ILE A 19 -1.81 14.37 9.14
N GLY A 20 -1.35 13.29 8.52
CA GLY A 20 -1.36 11.96 9.13
C GLY A 20 -0.45 10.99 8.39
N ARG A 21 0.09 10.00 9.09
CA ARG A 21 0.96 8.97 8.50
C ARG A 21 0.72 7.61 9.14
N SER A 22 0.72 6.56 8.31
CA SER A 22 0.59 5.20 8.83
C SER A 22 1.79 4.82 9.71
N ARG A 23 1.53 4.25 10.89
CA ARG A 23 2.59 3.76 11.79
C ARG A 23 3.14 2.40 11.33
N GLU A 24 2.26 1.57 10.81
CA GLU A 24 2.56 0.27 10.22
C GLU A 24 2.33 0.30 8.70
N PRO A 25 2.89 -0.66 7.94
CA PRO A 25 2.57 -0.83 6.52
C PRO A 25 1.08 -1.11 6.30
N VAL A 26 0.53 -0.56 5.21
CA VAL A 26 -0.80 -0.91 4.68
C VAL A 26 -0.74 -2.24 3.93
N LEU A 27 0.37 -2.51 3.24
CA LEU A 27 0.65 -3.78 2.57
C LEU A 27 2.14 -4.09 2.70
N GLN A 28 2.48 -5.34 3.01
CA GLN A 28 3.85 -5.83 3.10
C GLN A 28 3.97 -7.22 2.47
N PRO A 29 5.17 -7.66 2.07
CA PRO A 29 5.38 -8.96 1.45
C PRO A 29 5.12 -10.11 2.44
N GLU A 30 4.10 -10.91 2.17
CA GLU A 30 3.70 -12.08 2.97
C GLU A 30 3.45 -13.32 2.10
N ALA A 31 2.94 -13.15 0.89
CA ALA A 31 2.73 -14.25 -0.03
C ALA A 31 4.05 -14.75 -0.63
N GLU A 32 4.08 -16.00 -1.10
CA GLU A 32 5.30 -16.60 -1.66
C GLU A 32 5.80 -15.83 -2.88
N TYR A 33 4.90 -15.36 -3.74
CA TYR A 33 5.21 -14.57 -4.94
C TYR A 33 5.67 -13.12 -4.64
N GLU A 34 5.56 -12.67 -3.39
CA GLU A 34 6.06 -11.36 -2.93
C GLU A 34 7.41 -11.50 -2.24
N ARG A 35 7.59 -12.60 -1.51
CA ARG A 35 8.82 -12.92 -0.79
C ARG A 35 9.90 -13.48 -1.71
N ASN A 36 9.51 -14.21 -2.75
CA ASN A 36 10.42 -14.88 -3.68
C ASN A 36 10.16 -14.43 -5.12
N GLY A 37 11.23 -14.17 -5.88
CA GLY A 37 11.17 -13.71 -7.26
C GLY A 37 12.50 -13.14 -7.73
N PHE A 38 12.49 -12.32 -8.77
CA PHE A 38 13.70 -11.66 -9.27
C PHE A 38 14.32 -10.75 -8.20
N PHE A 39 13.47 -10.00 -7.49
CA PHE A 39 13.87 -9.18 -6.35
C PHE A 39 12.89 -9.37 -5.19
N GLY A 40 13.13 -10.41 -4.38
CA GLY A 40 12.23 -10.83 -3.31
C GLY A 40 12.05 -9.81 -2.17
N GLY A 41 10.91 -9.91 -1.47
CA GLY A 41 10.57 -9.01 -0.37
C GLY A 41 10.05 -7.66 -0.85
N VAL A 42 9.28 -7.65 -1.95
CA VAL A 42 8.75 -6.42 -2.55
C VAL A 42 7.26 -6.52 -2.84
N VAL A 43 6.53 -5.51 -2.37
CA VAL A 43 5.21 -5.11 -2.88
C VAL A 43 5.29 -3.64 -3.30
N PHE A 44 5.15 -3.36 -4.60
CA PHE A 44 5.31 -2.02 -5.16
C PHE A 44 4.03 -1.56 -5.86
N THR A 45 3.33 -0.59 -5.29
CA THR A 45 2.01 -0.15 -5.80
C THR A 45 2.13 0.76 -7.01
N CYS A 46 1.34 0.48 -8.05
CA CYS A 46 1.32 1.26 -9.29
C CYS A 46 -0.06 1.87 -9.63
N GLY A 47 -1.12 1.48 -8.91
CA GLY A 47 -2.45 2.02 -9.12
C GLY A 47 -3.45 1.48 -8.11
N LEU A 48 -4.53 2.24 -7.90
CA LEU A 48 -5.62 1.83 -7.03
C LEU A 48 -6.97 2.29 -7.58
N VAL A 49 -8.02 1.56 -7.22
CA VAL A 49 -9.42 1.90 -7.49
C VAL A 49 -10.17 1.90 -6.16
N VAL A 50 -11.00 2.91 -5.93
CA VAL A 50 -11.81 3.03 -4.71
C VAL A 50 -13.28 2.78 -5.04
N ASP A 51 -13.91 1.86 -4.34
CA ASP A 51 -15.34 1.55 -4.42
C ASP A 51 -15.92 1.40 -3.00
N GLY A 52 -16.63 2.44 -2.54
CA GLY A 52 -17.14 2.50 -1.17
C GLY A 52 -16.02 2.46 -0.14
N ASP A 53 -16.01 1.43 0.72
CA ASP A 53 -14.94 1.21 1.69
C ASP A 53 -13.79 0.36 1.14
N VAL A 54 -13.89 -0.18 -0.07
CA VAL A 54 -12.86 -1.03 -0.65
C VAL A 54 -11.87 -0.18 -1.45
N VAL A 55 -10.59 -0.27 -1.09
CA VAL A 55 -9.46 0.20 -1.89
C VAL A 55 -8.82 -1.02 -2.53
N ARG A 56 -9.02 -1.19 -3.83
CA ARG A 56 -8.35 -2.22 -4.64
C ARG A 56 -7.00 -1.72 -5.10
N ILE A 57 -5.93 -2.35 -4.64
CA ILE A 57 -4.54 -1.96 -4.90
C ILE A 57 -3.94 -2.93 -5.91
N TYR A 58 -3.45 -2.41 -7.03
CA TYR A 58 -2.66 -3.17 -8.00
C TYR A 58 -1.17 -2.89 -7.78
N TYR A 59 -0.40 -3.95 -7.58
CA TYR A 59 1.00 -3.85 -7.20
C TYR A 59 1.86 -4.88 -7.92
N GLY A 60 3.12 -4.52 -8.17
CA GLY A 60 4.16 -5.46 -8.57
C GLY A 60 4.65 -6.25 -7.35
N ALA A 61 4.84 -7.55 -7.52
CA ALA A 61 5.36 -8.44 -6.49
C ALA A 61 6.66 -9.08 -6.94
N ALA A 62 7.69 -8.95 -6.11
CA ALA A 62 9.05 -9.45 -6.32
C ALA A 62 9.67 -9.20 -7.72
N ASP A 63 9.28 -8.10 -8.37
CA ASP A 63 9.61 -7.72 -9.75
C ASP A 63 9.35 -8.83 -10.79
N GLY A 64 8.42 -9.75 -10.50
CA GLY A 64 8.12 -10.91 -11.34
C GLY A 64 6.68 -10.96 -11.83
N VAL A 65 5.73 -10.51 -11.01
CA VAL A 65 4.29 -10.58 -11.33
C VAL A 65 3.56 -9.30 -10.89
N THR A 66 2.35 -9.11 -11.41
CA THR A 66 1.39 -8.14 -10.88
C THR A 66 0.33 -8.89 -10.08
N ALA A 67 0.01 -8.37 -8.91
CA ALA A 67 -1.00 -8.89 -8.00
C ALA A 67 -2.00 -7.79 -7.61
N VAL A 68 -3.06 -8.21 -6.92
CA VAL A 68 -4.13 -7.32 -6.44
C VAL A 68 -4.47 -7.66 -4.99
N ALA A 69 -4.67 -6.62 -4.17
CA ALA A 69 -5.14 -6.74 -2.80
C ALA A 69 -6.27 -5.72 -2.55
N ASP A 70 -7.31 -6.16 -1.85
CA ASP A 70 -8.41 -5.28 -1.42
C ASP A 70 -8.20 -4.97 0.07
N VAL A 71 -8.22 -3.68 0.43
CA VAL A 71 -8.10 -3.20 1.81
C VAL A 71 -9.22 -2.21 2.15
N SER A 72 -9.51 -1.99 3.44
CA SER A 72 -10.53 -1.04 3.88
C SER A 72 -10.00 0.40 3.91
N LEU A 73 -10.71 1.34 3.28
CA LEU A 73 -10.40 2.76 3.32
C LEU A 73 -10.51 3.31 4.76
N ARG A 74 -11.59 2.96 5.48
CA ARG A 74 -11.74 3.29 6.90
C ARG A 74 -10.61 2.69 7.73
N GLY A 75 -10.21 1.46 7.42
CA GLY A 75 -9.07 0.79 8.07
C GLY A 75 -7.75 1.55 7.88
N ILE A 76 -7.46 1.98 6.64
CA ILE A 76 -6.29 2.83 6.36
C ILE A 76 -6.37 4.12 7.19
N LEU A 77 -7.48 4.85 7.10
CA LEU A 77 -7.66 6.14 7.79
C LEU A 77 -7.52 6.02 9.31
N ALA A 78 -8.03 4.94 9.90
CA ALA A 78 -7.90 4.67 11.34
C ALA A 78 -6.44 4.41 11.76
N GLY A 79 -5.59 3.96 10.84
CA GLY A 79 -4.17 3.73 11.07
C GLY A 79 -3.27 4.95 10.89
N LEU A 80 -3.84 6.10 10.50
CA LEU A 80 -3.10 7.36 10.34
C LEU A 80 -3.15 8.14 11.66
N ALA A 81 -1.99 8.31 12.26
CA ALA A 81 -1.80 9.13 13.47
C ALA A 81 -1.49 10.58 13.10
#